data_AF-A0A5S3PQ42-F1
#
_entry.id   AF-A0A5S3PQ42-F1
#
_cell.length_a   1.000
_cell.length_b   1.000
_cell.length_c   1.000
_cell.angle_alpha   90.00
_cell.angle_beta   90.00
_cell.angle_gamma   90.00
#
_symmetry.space_group_name_H-M   'P 1'
#
loop_
_entity.id
_entity.type
_entity.pdbx_description
1 polymer ?
#
loop_
_entity_poly.entity_id
_entity_poly.type
_entity_poly.pdbx_seq_one_letter_code
_entity_poly.pdbx_strand_id
1 'polypeptide(L)'
;MESKNTPHVSSYERAQKKVKDIKGFYGHLAVYVIVILVVLSTRGRFMSIHNTIFQDSEYLNWIDWNVFGTPIIWGIFLIMHGIRVFGKNPFLGRKWEDRQIQKYMEKKT
;
A
#
# COMPACT_ATOMS: atom_id res chain seq x y z
N MET A 1 -18.79 20.93 37.70
CA MET A 1 -18.62 20.95 36.24
C MET A 1 -18.08 19.60 35.83
N GLU A 2 -18.84 18.83 35.05
CA GLU A 2 -18.52 17.46 34.63
C GLU A 2 -17.21 17.44 33.84
N SER A 3 -16.15 16.88 34.41
CA SER A 3 -14.88 16.69 33.71
C SER A 3 -15.09 15.60 32.66
N LYS A 4 -15.26 16.01 31.39
CA LYS A 4 -15.33 15.12 30.23
C LYS A 4 -14.16 14.13 30.27
N ASN A 5 -14.45 12.88 30.65
CA ASN A 5 -13.53 11.75 30.56
C ASN A 5 -13.19 11.50 29.09
N THR A 6 -12.21 12.22 28.55
CA THR A 6 -11.58 11.85 27.30
C THR A 6 -10.77 10.57 27.56
N PRO A 7 -11.01 9.45 26.85
CA PRO A 7 -10.21 8.26 27.01
C PRO A 7 -8.75 8.64 26.73
N HIS A 8 -7.91 8.55 27.76
CA HIS A 8 -6.49 8.88 27.67
C HIS A 8 -5.79 7.74 26.92
N VAL A 9 -5.98 7.70 25.60
CA VAL A 9 -5.36 6.70 24.72
C VAL A 9 -3.86 6.78 24.94
N SER A 10 -3.34 5.76 25.61
CA SER A 10 -1.96 5.70 26.07
C SER A 10 -1.04 5.94 24.87
N SER A 11 0.09 6.62 25.09
CA SER A 11 1.14 6.73 24.05
C SER A 11 1.50 5.35 23.45
N TYR A 12 1.31 4.31 24.27
CA TYR A 12 1.45 2.90 23.90
C TYR A 12 0.45 2.44 22.83
N GLU A 13 -0.85 2.69 23.01
CA GLU A 13 -1.85 2.24 22.05
C GLU A 13 -1.69 2.96 20.70
N ARG A 14 -1.26 4.22 20.74
CA ARG A 14 -1.05 5.04 19.53
C ARG A 14 0.05 4.49 18.64
N ALA A 15 1.21 4.14 19.19
CA ALA A 15 2.29 3.63 18.36
C ALA A 15 2.13 2.11 18.05
N GLN A 16 1.45 1.31 18.88
CA GLN A 16 1.03 -0.04 18.47
C GLN A 16 0.10 -0.01 17.26
N LYS A 17 -0.91 0.88 17.28
CA LYS A 17 -1.80 1.11 16.13
C LYS A 17 -1.02 1.55 14.90
N LYS A 18 -0.05 2.46 15.06
CA LYS A 18 0.80 2.95 13.97
C LYS A 18 1.60 1.83 13.30
N VAL A 19 2.23 0.94 14.06
CA VAL A 19 2.96 -0.22 13.53
C VAL A 19 2.03 -1.18 12.77
N LYS A 20 0.82 -1.42 13.30
CA LYS A 20 -0.18 -2.25 12.63
C LYS A 20 -0.61 -1.64 11.29
N ASP A 21 -0.83 -0.33 11.25
CA ASP A 21 -1.21 0.40 10.04
C ASP A 21 -0.08 0.38 8.99
N ILE A 22 1.18 0.54 9.40
CA ILE A 22 2.37 0.45 8.52
C ILE A 22 2.49 -0.96 7.92
N LYS A 23 2.39 -2.01 8.74
CA LYS A 23 2.41 -3.40 8.25
C LYS A 23 1.28 -3.67 7.25
N GLY A 24 0.08 -3.17 7.53
CA GLY A 24 -1.07 -3.26 6.63
C GLY A 24 -0.81 -2.59 5.27
N PHE A 25 -0.21 -1.39 5.28
CA PHE A 25 0.17 -0.69 4.05
C PHE A 25 1.19 -1.48 3.21
N TYR A 26 2.25 -2.02 3.83
CA TYR A 26 3.24 -2.81 3.11
C TYR A 26 2.64 -4.07 2.47
N GLY A 27 1.64 -4.68 3.10
CA GLY A 27 0.87 -5.78 2.51
C GLY A 27 0.14 -5.34 1.23
N HIS A 28 -0.59 -4.22 1.28
CA HIS A 28 -1.29 -3.68 0.10
C HIS A 28 -0.31 -3.28 -1.01
N LEU A 29 0.83 -2.66 -0.65
CA LEU A 29 1.88 -2.29 -1.60
C LEU A 29 2.49 -3.53 -2.28
N ALA A 30 2.78 -4.59 -1.52
CA ALA A 30 3.30 -5.83 -2.08
C ALA A 30 2.33 -6.46 -3.08
N VAL A 31 1.04 -6.55 -2.73
CA VAL A 31 0.00 -7.06 -3.64
C VAL A 31 -0.09 -6.20 -4.90
N TYR A 32 -0.08 -4.87 -4.77
CA TYR A 32 -0.10 -3.94 -5.90
C TYR A 32 1.08 -4.16 -6.87
N VAL A 33 2.30 -4.30 -6.34
CA VAL A 33 3.49 -4.58 -7.15
C VAL A 33 3.37 -5.93 -7.87
N ILE A 34 2.90 -6.98 -7.18
CA ILE A 34 2.70 -8.30 -7.79
C ILE A 34 1.68 -8.22 -8.94
N VAL A 35 0.54 -7.55 -8.72
CA VAL A 35 -0.50 -7.38 -9.75
C VAL A 35 0.06 -6.64 -10.97
N ILE A 36 0.80 -5.56 -10.76
CA ILE A 36 1.46 -4.83 -11.87
C ILE A 36 2.41 -5.74 -12.65
N LEU A 37 3.25 -6.52 -11.96
CA LEU A 37 4.19 -7.43 -12.62
C LEU A 37 3.48 -8.51 -13.43
N VAL A 38 2.39 -9.06 -12.90
CA VAL A 38 1.56 -10.05 -13.61
C VAL A 38 0.95 -9.43 -14.86
N VAL A 39 0.36 -8.23 -14.74
CA VAL A 39 -0.30 -7.51 -15.85
C VAL A 39 0.70 -7.08 -16.94
N LEU A 40 1.89 -6.62 -16.55
CA LEU A 40 2.98 -6.33 -17.50
C LEU A 40 3.50 -7.60 -18.19
N SER A 41 3.62 -8.71 -17.44
CA SER A 41 4.08 -9.99 -17.97
C SER A 41 3.08 -10.60 -18.95
N THR A 42 1.77 -10.49 -18.67
CA THR A 42 0.73 -10.95 -19.60
C THR A 42 0.76 -10.14 -20.89
N ARG A 43 0.89 -8.80 -20.82
CA ARG A 43 1.07 -7.98 -22.02
C ARG A 43 2.34 -8.36 -22.81
N GLY A 44 3.48 -8.49 -22.14
CA GLY A 44 4.75 -8.83 -22.80
C GLY A 44 4.71 -10.18 -23.52
N ARG A 45 4.09 -11.20 -22.90
CA ARG A 45 3.87 -12.50 -23.55
C ARG A 45 2.84 -12.46 -24.65
N PHE A 46 1.76 -11.70 -24.47
CA PHE A 46 0.70 -11.58 -25.47
C PHE A 46 1.21 -10.86 -26.72
N MET A 47 1.90 -9.72 -26.56
CA MET A 47 2.47 -8.94 -27.67
C MET A 47 3.53 -9.73 -28.46
N SER A 48 4.26 -10.63 -27.81
CA SER A 48 5.24 -11.51 -28.46
C SER A 48 4.61 -12.66 -29.26
N ILE A 49 3.41 -13.14 -28.90
CA ILE A 49 2.72 -14.26 -29.56
C ILE A 49 1.74 -13.75 -30.64
N HIS A 50 1.21 -12.54 -30.46
CA HIS A 50 0.09 -12.00 -31.23
C HIS A 50 0.49 -11.05 -32.36
N ASN A 51 1.78 -10.91 -32.67
CA ASN A 51 2.26 -10.15 -33.83
C ASN A 51 1.94 -10.85 -35.17
N THR A 52 1.18 -11.95 -35.16
CA THR A 52 0.99 -12.80 -36.34
C THR A 52 -0.46 -13.10 -36.72
N ILE A 53 -1.50 -13.00 -35.86
CA ILE A 53 -2.79 -13.65 -36.23
C ILE A 53 -4.10 -12.88 -35.94
N PHE A 54 -4.29 -12.07 -34.89
CA PHE A 54 -5.62 -11.45 -34.65
C PHE A 54 -5.58 -9.96 -34.29
N GLN A 55 -6.26 -9.14 -35.10
CA GLN A 55 -6.44 -7.68 -34.96
C GLN A 55 -7.86 -7.34 -34.48
N ASP A 56 -8.37 -8.01 -33.44
CA ASP A 56 -9.63 -7.57 -32.82
C ASP A 56 -9.36 -6.34 -31.95
N SER A 57 -9.65 -5.16 -32.52
CA SER A 57 -9.38 -3.86 -31.89
C SER A 57 -10.09 -3.68 -30.54
N GLU A 58 -11.24 -4.32 -30.35
CA GLU A 58 -12.02 -4.22 -29.12
C GLU A 58 -11.35 -4.97 -27.95
N TYR A 59 -10.74 -6.12 -28.24
CA TYR A 59 -10.01 -6.92 -27.26
C TYR A 59 -8.68 -6.25 -26.85
N LEU A 60 -7.99 -5.63 -27.80
CA LEU A 60 -6.77 -4.86 -27.53
C LEU A 60 -7.06 -3.63 -26.65
N ASN A 61 -8.14 -2.90 -26.94
CA ASN A 61 -8.58 -1.78 -26.11
C ASN A 61 -8.96 -2.21 -24.69
N TRP A 62 -9.62 -3.35 -24.53
CA TRP A 62 -9.94 -3.90 -23.21
C TRP A 62 -8.68 -4.28 -22.43
N ILE A 63 -7.68 -4.89 -23.07
CA ILE A 63 -6.38 -5.18 -22.46
C ILE A 63 -5.65 -3.89 -22.08
N ASP A 64 -5.59 -2.90 -22.96
CA ASP A 64 -4.95 -1.60 -22.68
C ASP A 64 -5.59 -0.93 -21.46
N TRP A 65 -6.92 -0.90 -21.39
CA TRP A 65 -7.64 -0.35 -20.24
C TRP A 65 -7.34 -1.09 -18.94
N ASN A 66 -7.25 -2.42 -18.97
CA ASN A 66 -6.92 -3.21 -17.78
C ASN A 66 -5.44 -3.06 -17.38
N VAL A 67 -4.55 -2.86 -18.35
CA VAL A 67 -3.11 -2.69 -18.13
C VAL A 67 -2.78 -1.31 -17.56
N PHE A 68 -3.44 -0.26 -18.05
CA PHE A 68 -3.13 1.11 -17.63
C PHE A 68 -4.15 1.65 -16.63
N GLY A 69 -5.44 1.47 -16.86
CA GLY A 69 -6.50 2.02 -16.02
C GLY A 69 -6.52 1.42 -14.61
N THR A 70 -6.44 0.08 -14.50
CA THR A 70 -6.51 -0.61 -13.21
C THR A 70 -5.36 -0.22 -12.27
N PRO A 71 -4.08 -0.21 -12.70
CA PRO A 71 -2.98 0.21 -11.83
C PRO A 71 -2.99 1.70 -11.49
N ILE A 72 -3.53 2.57 -12.37
CA ILE A 72 -3.65 4.00 -12.08
C ILE A 72 -4.65 4.23 -10.95
N ILE A 73 -5.85 3.64 -11.03
CA ILE A 73 -6.89 3.79 -10.00
C ILE A 73 -6.39 3.21 -8.67
N TRP A 74 -5.83 2.00 -8.69
CA TRP A 74 -5.25 1.39 -7.49
C TRP A 74 -4.07 2.18 -6.94
N GLY A 75 -3.25 2.78 -7.80
CA GLY A 75 -2.16 3.66 -7.42
C GLY A 75 -2.64 4.87 -6.62
N ILE A 76 -3.75 5.50 -7.03
CA ILE A 76 -4.36 6.63 -6.31
C ILE A 76 -4.83 6.19 -4.92
N PHE A 77 -5.52 5.05 -4.82
CA PHE A 77 -5.93 4.48 -3.53
C PHE A 77 -4.72 4.19 -2.62
N LEU A 78 -3.64 3.66 -3.19
CA LEU A 78 -2.43 3.34 -2.45
C LEU A 78 -1.72 4.60 -1.95
N ILE A 79 -1.67 5.66 -2.77
CA ILE A 79 -1.12 6.97 -2.37
C ILE A 79 -1.93 7.57 -1.23
N MET A 80 -3.28 7.59 -1.33
CA MET A 80 -4.13 8.07 -0.23
C MET A 80 -3.92 7.25 1.05
N HIS A 81 -3.84 5.93 0.93
CA HIS A 81 -3.58 5.05 2.07
C HIS A 81 -2.20 5.33 2.69
N GLY A 82 -1.17 5.52 1.86
CA GLY A 82 0.17 5.88 2.27
C GLY A 82 0.23 7.22 3.00
N ILE A 83 -0.45 8.26 2.48
CA ILE A 83 -0.55 9.57 3.14
C ILE A 83 -1.21 9.44 4.51
N ARG A 84 -2.25 8.61 4.64
CA ARG A 84 -2.92 8.37 5.93
C ARG A 84 -2.03 7.61 6.92
N VAL A 85 -1.30 6.61 6.45
CA VAL A 85 -0.44 5.76 7.28
C VAL A 85 0.84 6.48 7.69
N PHE A 86 1.51 7.18 6.78
CA PHE A 86 2.78 7.85 7.03
C PHE A 86 2.66 9.32 7.46
N GLY A 87 1.56 10.00 7.11
CA GLY A 87 1.30 11.39 7.52
C GLY A 87 2.47 12.33 7.20
N LYS A 88 2.84 13.21 8.15
CA LYS A 88 3.90 14.22 8.00
C LYS A 88 5.32 13.66 7.73
N ASN A 89 5.57 12.38 7.99
CA ASN A 89 6.87 11.78 7.71
C ASN A 89 6.73 10.52 6.84
N PRO A 90 6.79 10.67 5.50
CA PRO A 90 6.88 9.54 4.57
C PRO A 90 8.15 8.70 4.73
N PHE A 91 9.17 9.20 5.45
CA PHE A 91 10.48 8.57 5.65
C PHE A 91 10.69 7.96 7.03
N LEU A 92 9.63 7.61 7.78
CA LEU A 92 9.80 6.86 9.05
C LEU A 92 10.21 5.42 8.72
N GLY A 93 11.48 5.24 8.37
CA GLY A 93 12.08 3.95 8.10
C GLY A 93 12.24 3.09 9.36
N ARG A 94 12.76 1.88 9.14
CA ARG A 94 12.96 0.82 10.16
C ARG A 94 13.58 1.31 11.47
N LYS A 95 14.54 2.23 11.42
CA LYS A 95 15.18 2.84 12.62
C LYS A 95 14.24 3.66 13.52
N TRP A 96 13.17 4.24 12.98
CA TRP A 96 12.16 4.90 13.82
C TRP A 96 11.25 3.86 14.47
N GLU A 97 10.84 2.85 13.71
CA GLU A 97 10.00 1.76 14.18
C GLU A 97 10.69 0.95 15.28
N ASP A 98 11.96 0.58 15.08
CA ASP A 98 12.80 -0.10 16.07
C ASP A 98 12.96 0.75 17.34
N ARG A 99 13.13 2.07 17.21
CA ARG A 99 13.16 2.96 18.38
C ARG A 99 11.85 3.02 19.13
N GLN A 100 10.71 2.89 18.44
CA GLN A 100 9.42 2.79 19.13
C GLN A 100 9.29 1.43 19.83
N ILE A 101 9.59 0.32 19.13
CA ILE A 101 9.57 -1.06 19.68
C ILE A 101 10.49 -1.19 20.90
N GLN A 102 11.68 -0.60 20.85
CA GLN A 102 12.62 -0.63 21.97
C GLN A 102 12.09 0.16 23.17
N LYS A 103 11.48 1.34 22.93
CA LYS A 103 10.73 2.06 23.97
C LYS A 103 9.56 1.24 24.53
N TYR A 104 8.95 0.35 23.75
CA TYR A 104 7.90 -0.56 24.23
C TYR A 104 8.42 -1.65 25.16
N MET A 105 9.63 -2.16 24.93
CA MET A 105 10.25 -3.20 25.74
C MET A 105 10.77 -2.66 27.07
N GLU A 106 11.37 -1.47 27.06
CA GLU A 106 11.89 -0.82 28.27
C GLU A 106 10.80 -0.38 29.25
N LYS A 107 9.60 -0.02 28.76
CA LYS A 107 8.50 0.47 29.62
C LYS A 107 7.69 -0.65 30.30
N LYS A 108 7.96 -1.91 29.98
CA LYS A 108 7.37 -3.11 30.61
C LYS A 108 8.32 -3.82 31.58
N THR A 109 9.53 -3.28 31.76
CA THR A 109 10.49 -3.68 32.80
C THR A 109 10.49 -2.60 33.88
#